data_AF-A0A017T0E4-F1
#
_entry.id   AF-A0A017T0E4-F1
#
_cell.length_a   1.000
_cell.length_b   1.000
_cell.length_c   1.000
_cell.angle_alpha   90.00
_cell.angle_beta   90.00
_cell.angle_gamma   90.00
#
_symmetry.space_group_name_H-M   'P 1'
#
loop_
_entity.id
_entity.type
_entity.pdbx_description
1 polymer ?
#
loop_
_entity_poly.entity_id
_entity_poly.type
_entity_poly.pdbx_seq_one_letter_code
_entity_poly.pdbx_strand_id
1 'polypeptide(L)'
;MLGSFEFSSQGSPTPGVVDLAAAQGEPVFVLSLDEQEGEAEVAFVGDVHGITIGVVHRVREADGIQRYLLLYGHLDRPGAGVTSGARLRTGDTLGFTGDTGSPGQVHLRLEVRQLREGARLEPPDPRRLLEAAVSFPCDPRNVLPRRGP
;
A
#
# COMPACT_ATOMS: atom_id res chain seq x y z
N MET A 1 15.98 5.95 11.39
CA MET A 1 14.93 6.63 12.18
C MET A 1 13.61 6.03 11.70
N LEU A 2 12.99 5.19 12.53
CA LEU A 2 11.75 4.49 12.17
C LEU A 2 10.61 5.53 12.24
N GLY A 3 9.91 5.73 11.11
CA GLY A 3 8.83 6.72 10.99
C GLY A 3 7.73 6.50 12.01
N SER A 4 7.34 7.58 12.70
CA SER A 4 6.16 7.62 13.55
C SER A 4 4.92 7.84 12.69
N PHE A 5 4.00 6.88 12.72
CA PHE A 5 2.70 6.97 12.06
C PHE A 5 1.67 7.55 13.02
N GLU A 6 1.02 8.66 12.64
CA GLU A 6 -0.14 9.22 13.34
C GLU A 6 -1.40 9.01 12.49
N PHE A 7 -2.45 8.47 13.10
CA PHE A 7 -3.75 8.25 12.45
C PHE A 7 -4.53 9.58 12.40
N SER A 8 -4.88 10.06 11.20
CA SER A 8 -5.82 11.18 11.05
C SER A 8 -7.28 10.69 11.09
N SER A 9 -8.13 11.35 11.87
CA SER A 9 -9.55 10.99 12.04
C SER A 9 -10.49 11.66 11.02
N GLN A 10 -9.97 12.31 9.99
CA GLN A 10 -10.78 13.05 9.02
C GLN A 10 -11.06 12.24 7.75
N GLY A 11 -12.22 11.59 7.71
CA GLY A 11 -12.75 10.87 6.55
C GLY A 11 -13.94 9.99 6.93
N SER A 12 -14.86 9.71 6.00
CA SER A 12 -15.85 8.64 6.23
C SER A 12 -15.07 7.33 6.42
N PRO A 13 -15.31 6.55 7.50
CA PRO A 13 -14.52 5.36 7.78
C PRO A 13 -14.66 4.36 6.64
N THR A 14 -13.65 4.33 5.78
CA THR A 14 -13.53 3.34 4.72
C THR A 14 -12.75 2.18 5.32
N PRO A 15 -13.35 0.99 5.48
CA PRO A 15 -12.63 -0.16 6.03
C PRO A 15 -11.32 -0.36 5.28
N GLY A 16 -10.23 -0.57 6.01
CA GLY A 16 -8.92 -0.81 5.41
C GLY A 16 -8.09 0.40 5.04
N VAL A 17 -8.59 1.62 5.23
CA VAL A 17 -7.87 2.86 4.91
C VAL A 17 -7.35 3.53 6.18
N VAL A 18 -6.12 4.06 6.11
CA VAL A 18 -5.52 4.95 7.10
C VAL A 18 -4.86 6.11 6.38
N ASP A 19 -5.18 7.33 6.81
CA ASP A 19 -4.50 8.54 6.35
C ASP A 19 -3.45 8.97 7.40
N LEU A 20 -2.22 9.12 6.92
CA LEU A 20 -1.03 9.38 7.73
C LEU A 20 -0.51 10.79 7.42
N ALA A 21 -0.31 11.59 8.47
CA ALA A 21 0.34 12.89 8.33
C ALA A 21 1.75 12.73 7.76
N ALA A 22 2.11 13.57 6.78
CA ALA A 22 3.43 13.57 6.15
C ALA A 22 3.78 14.97 5.63
N ALA A 23 5.08 15.24 5.47
CA ALA A 23 5.54 16.43 4.75
C ALA A 23 5.58 16.17 3.24
N GLN A 24 5.60 17.21 2.41
CA GLN A 24 5.74 17.04 0.96
C GLN A 24 7.14 16.53 0.61
N GLY A 25 7.22 15.53 -0.26
CA GLY A 25 8.48 14.92 -0.70
C GLY A 25 9.14 14.03 0.35
N GLU A 26 8.45 13.66 1.43
CA GLU A 26 8.95 12.72 2.43
C GLU A 26 9.04 11.30 1.83
N PRO A 27 10.14 10.56 2.04
CA PRO A 27 10.27 9.22 1.47
C PRO A 27 9.30 8.23 2.13
N VAL A 28 8.59 7.48 1.29
CA VAL A 28 7.77 6.34 1.69
C VAL A 28 8.57 5.08 1.44
N PHE A 29 8.66 4.22 2.46
CA PHE A 29 9.43 2.98 2.39
C PHE A 29 8.53 1.75 2.30
N VAL A 30 9.05 0.70 1.68
CA VAL A 30 8.41 -0.60 1.62
C VAL A 30 8.35 -1.22 3.02
N LEU A 31 7.15 -1.61 3.44
CA LEU A 31 6.90 -2.26 4.71
C LEU A 31 7.23 -3.75 4.63
N SER A 32 7.69 -4.34 5.73
CA SER A 32 7.63 -5.79 5.92
C SER A 32 6.33 -6.10 6.64
N LEU A 33 5.57 -7.09 6.18
CA LEU A 33 4.46 -7.63 6.96
C LEU A 33 4.95 -8.76 7.87
N ASP A 34 4.23 -9.01 8.96
CA ASP A 34 4.49 -10.16 9.83
C ASP A 34 4.30 -11.45 9.03
N GLU A 35 5.20 -12.43 9.20
CA GLU A 35 5.20 -13.70 8.45
C GLU A 35 5.25 -13.54 6.91
N GLN A 36 5.84 -12.44 6.42
CA GLN A 36 6.03 -12.22 4.97
C GLN A 36 7.02 -13.22 4.36
N GLU A 37 6.66 -13.77 3.21
CA GLU A 37 7.51 -14.62 2.39
C GLU A 37 8.07 -13.89 1.17
N GLY A 38 9.39 -13.78 1.11
CA GLY A 38 10.10 -13.20 -0.02
C GLY A 38 9.93 -11.67 -0.15
N GLU A 39 10.29 -11.17 -1.32
CA GLU A 39 10.22 -9.75 -1.66
C GLU A 39 8.80 -9.34 -2.07
N ALA A 40 8.43 -8.11 -1.72
CA ALA A 40 7.16 -7.53 -2.15
C ALA A 40 7.18 -7.24 -3.66
N GLU A 41 6.03 -7.21 -4.31
CA GLU A 41 5.91 -7.01 -5.75
C GLU A 41 5.08 -5.78 -6.07
N VAL A 42 5.59 -4.88 -6.91
CA VAL A 42 4.80 -3.75 -7.41
C VAL A 42 3.77 -4.30 -8.40
N ALA A 43 2.49 -4.34 -8.00
CA ALA A 43 1.42 -4.70 -8.92
C ALA A 43 1.24 -3.61 -9.98
N PHE A 44 1.25 -2.34 -9.57
CA PHE A 44 1.09 -1.22 -10.50
C PHE A 44 1.63 0.11 -9.94
N VAL A 45 1.85 1.05 -10.85
CA VAL A 45 1.98 2.49 -10.58
C VAL A 45 0.96 3.21 -11.47
N GLY A 46 0.03 3.98 -10.91
CA GLY A 46 -1.06 4.58 -11.68
C GLY A 46 -1.95 5.52 -10.89
N ASP A 47 -3.00 6.04 -11.53
CA ASP A 47 -3.91 7.03 -10.94
C ASP A 47 -5.20 6.41 -10.38
N VAL A 48 -5.14 6.00 -9.10
CA VAL A 48 -6.27 5.42 -8.37
C VAL A 48 -6.78 6.40 -7.31
N HIS A 49 -5.88 6.88 -6.45
CA HIS A 49 -6.08 7.91 -5.44
C HIS A 49 -4.99 9.00 -5.61
N GLY A 50 -4.98 9.66 -6.76
CA GLY A 50 -3.76 10.34 -7.24
C GLY A 50 -2.71 9.31 -7.64
N ILE A 51 -1.45 9.73 -7.71
CA ILE A 51 -0.35 8.79 -7.97
C ILE A 51 -0.35 7.76 -6.86
N THR A 52 -0.61 6.51 -7.25
CA THR A 52 -0.80 5.38 -6.37
C THR A 52 0.15 4.26 -6.78
N ILE A 53 0.82 3.67 -5.80
CA ILE A 53 1.62 2.47 -6.00
C ILE A 53 0.93 1.33 -5.26
N GLY A 54 0.57 0.27 -5.98
CA GLY A 54 0.03 -0.96 -5.42
C GLY A 54 1.14 -1.98 -5.23
N VAL A 55 1.36 -2.44 -3.99
CA VAL A 55 2.39 -3.42 -3.64
C VAL A 55 1.74 -4.66 -3.06
N VAL A 56 2.13 -5.82 -3.59
CA VAL A 56 1.63 -7.13 -3.16
C VAL A 56 2.64 -7.81 -2.26
N HIS A 57 2.17 -8.22 -1.09
CA HIS A 57 2.91 -8.97 -0.08
C HIS A 57 2.32 -10.38 0.01
N ARG A 58 3.18 -11.38 0.15
CA ARG A 58 2.79 -12.78 0.41
C ARG A 58 3.00 -13.04 1.89
N VAL A 59 1.96 -13.42 2.61
CA VAL A 59 2.00 -13.62 4.06
C VAL A 59 1.57 -15.05 4.37
N ARG A 60 2.36 -15.76 5.17
CA ARG A 60 2.02 -17.10 5.64
C ARG A 60 1.03 -17.01 6.79
N GLU A 61 -0.16 -17.58 6.60
CA GLU A 61 -1.17 -17.75 7.63
C GLU A 61 -1.48 -19.24 7.85
N ALA A 62 -2.30 -19.55 8.86
CA ALA A 62 -2.65 -20.92 9.21
C ALA A 62 -3.25 -21.70 8.02
N ASP A 63 -4.06 -21.04 7.20
CA ASP A 63 -4.78 -21.64 6.07
C ASP A 63 -3.98 -21.59 4.76
N GLY A 64 -2.74 -21.10 4.77
CA GLY A 64 -1.85 -21.03 3.61
C GLY A 64 -1.26 -19.64 3.35
N ILE A 65 -0.76 -19.43 2.13
CA ILE A 65 -0.17 -18.14 1.74
C ILE A 65 -1.29 -17.20 1.27
N GLN A 66 -1.51 -16.13 2.03
CA GLN A 66 -2.38 -15.03 1.65
C GLN A 66 -1.61 -13.96 0.89
N ARG A 67 -2.33 -13.20 0.05
CA ARG A 67 -1.75 -12.10 -0.72
C ARG A 67 -2.43 -10.80 -0.35
N TYR A 68 -1.67 -9.89 0.24
CA TYR A 68 -2.15 -8.56 0.64
C TYR A 68 -1.70 -7.53 -0.39
N LEU A 69 -2.62 -6.68 -0.82
CA LEU A 69 -2.37 -5.52 -1.66
C LEU A 69 -2.40 -4.27 -0.76
N LEU A 70 -1.25 -3.62 -0.62
CA LEU A 70 -1.12 -2.31 0.01
C LEU A 70 -1.11 -1.24 -1.07
N LEU A 71 -1.97 -0.23 -0.93
CA LEU A 71 -2.07 0.91 -1.84
C LEU A 71 -1.53 2.15 -1.14
N TYR A 72 -0.53 2.78 -1.75
CA TYR A 72 0.09 4.01 -1.28
C TYR A 72 -0.34 5.14 -2.19
N GLY A 73 -1.35 5.91 -1.78
CA GLY A 73 -1.95 7.00 -2.56
C GLY A 73 -1.39 8.38 -2.23
N HIS A 74 -1.83 9.38 -3.01
CA HIS A 74 -1.44 10.79 -2.91
C HIS A 74 0.08 11.03 -2.99
N LEU A 75 0.80 10.18 -3.72
CA LEU A 75 2.25 10.35 -3.87
C LEU A 75 2.57 11.50 -4.83
N ASP A 76 3.71 12.14 -4.64
CA ASP A 76 4.28 13.11 -5.61
C ASP A 76 4.91 12.37 -6.80
N ARG A 77 5.64 11.28 -6.52
CA ARG A 77 6.29 10.45 -7.54
C ARG A 77 6.74 9.09 -7.00
N PRO A 78 6.90 8.08 -7.87
CA PRO A 78 7.51 6.82 -7.49
C PRO A 78 9.02 6.94 -7.20
N GLY A 79 9.53 5.97 -6.44
CA GLY A 79 10.95 5.75 -6.21
C GLY A 79 11.68 5.30 -7.49
N ALA A 80 13.00 5.38 -7.47
CA ALA A 80 13.80 4.92 -8.60
C ALA A 80 13.62 3.41 -8.81
N GLY A 81 13.32 2.98 -10.03
CA GLY A 81 13.09 1.57 -10.37
C GLY A 81 11.72 1.02 -9.96
N VAL A 82 10.89 1.80 -9.27
CA VAL A 82 9.55 1.39 -8.84
C VAL A 82 8.61 1.44 -10.04
N THR A 83 8.41 0.27 -10.65
CA THR A 83 7.59 0.05 -11.84
C THR A 83 6.83 -1.27 -11.68
N SER A 84 5.72 -1.48 -12.42
CA SER A 84 4.96 -2.74 -12.35
C SER A 84 5.86 -3.95 -12.61
N GLY A 85 5.70 -4.98 -11.78
CA GLY A 85 6.52 -6.20 -11.78
C GLY A 85 7.84 -6.10 -11.00
N ALA A 86 8.24 -4.90 -10.54
CA ALA A 86 9.45 -4.75 -9.73
C ALA A 86 9.31 -5.50 -8.39
N ARG A 87 10.39 -6.17 -7.98
CA ARG A 87 10.52 -6.76 -6.64
C ARG A 87 11.20 -5.76 -5.72
N LEU A 88 10.64 -5.59 -4.53
CA LEU A 88 11.12 -4.63 -3.55
C LEU A 88 11.39 -5.30 -2.20
N ARG A 89 12.47 -4.85 -1.56
CA ARG A 89 12.85 -5.27 -0.22
C ARG A 89 12.32 -4.29 0.81
N THR A 90 12.13 -4.78 2.02
CA THR A 90 11.83 -3.94 3.18
C THR A 90 12.84 -2.81 3.31
N GLY A 91 12.36 -1.58 3.44
CA GLY A 91 13.20 -0.39 3.55
C GLY A 91 13.60 0.24 2.21
N ASP A 92 13.31 -0.38 1.07
CA ASP A 92 13.47 0.27 -0.24
C ASP A 92 12.55 1.50 -0.33
N THR A 93 13.02 2.56 -0.99
CA THR A 93 12.20 3.75 -1.23
C THR A 93 11.15 3.43 -2.29
N LEU A 94 9.89 3.37 -1.85
CA LEU A 94 8.74 3.13 -2.71
C LEU A 94 8.35 4.37 -3.52
N GLY A 95 8.40 5.54 -2.87
CA GLY A 95 7.93 6.78 -3.45
C GLY A 95 8.13 7.95 -2.51
N PHE A 96 7.51 9.07 -2.86
CA PHE A 96 7.59 10.31 -2.11
C PHE A 96 6.18 10.86 -1.93
N THR A 97 5.84 11.29 -0.72
CA THR A 97 4.52 11.84 -0.40
C THR A 97 4.27 13.15 -1.15
N GLY A 98 3.01 13.39 -1.51
CA GLY A 98 2.57 14.60 -2.20
C GLY A 98 1.11 14.90 -1.88
N ASP A 99 0.46 15.61 -2.79
CA ASP A 99 -0.95 15.98 -2.71
C ASP A 99 -1.71 15.63 -4.00
N THR A 100 -1.15 14.73 -4.82
CA THR A 100 -1.79 14.34 -6.09
C THR A 100 -3.15 13.69 -5.80
N GLY A 101 -4.18 14.09 -6.53
CA GLY A 101 -5.56 13.65 -6.23
C GLY A 101 -6.17 14.19 -4.93
N SER A 102 -5.45 15.03 -4.16
CA SER A 102 -5.97 15.79 -3.02
C SER A 102 -5.25 17.14 -2.85
N PRO A 103 -5.40 18.09 -3.81
CA PRO A 103 -4.58 19.29 -3.86
C PRO A 103 -4.62 20.11 -2.57
N GLY A 104 -3.44 20.51 -2.07
CA GLY A 104 -3.29 21.27 -0.83
C GLY A 104 -3.41 20.46 0.46
N GLN A 105 -3.62 19.14 0.38
CA GLN A 105 -3.67 18.24 1.53
C GLN A 105 -2.60 17.16 1.41
N VAL A 106 -1.39 17.48 1.88
CA VAL A 106 -0.28 16.52 1.88
C VAL A 106 -0.48 15.49 3.01
N HIS A 107 -0.69 14.24 2.61
CA HIS A 107 -0.78 13.09 3.51
C HIS A 107 -0.52 11.80 2.71
N LEU A 108 -0.11 10.74 3.40
CA LEU A 108 -0.05 9.41 2.80
C LEU A 108 -1.37 8.69 3.07
N ARG A 109 -2.09 8.33 2.00
CA ARG A 109 -3.22 7.40 2.08
C ARG A 109 -2.72 5.97 1.94
N LEU A 110 -2.85 5.18 3.00
CA LEU A 110 -2.57 3.75 2.99
C LEU A 110 -3.87 2.96 3.00
N GLU A 111 -4.08 2.11 1.99
CA GLU A 111 -5.18 1.13 2.00
C GLU A 111 -4.65 -0.29 1.99
N VAL A 112 -5.21 -1.14 2.85
CA VAL A 112 -4.86 -2.57 2.95
C VAL A 112 -6.02 -3.41 2.45
N ARG A 113 -5.73 -4.30 1.51
CA ARG A 113 -6.70 -5.23 0.92
C ARG A 113 -6.11 -6.63 0.87
N GLN A 114 -6.95 -7.65 0.91
CA GLN A 114 -6.56 -9.02 0.60
C GLN A 114 -7.07 -9.38 -0.80
N LEU A 115 -6.16 -9.92 -1.62
CA LEU A 115 -6.51 -10.45 -2.93
C LEU A 115 -7.26 -11.77 -2.75
N ARG A 116 -8.30 -11.96 -3.57
CA ARG A 116 -8.97 -13.26 -3.66
C ARG A 116 -8.06 -14.29 -4.31
N GLU A 117 -8.31 -15.55 -3.99
CA GLU A 117 -7.64 -16.67 -4.64
C GLU A 117 -7.79 -16.58 -6.17
N GLY A 118 -6.69 -16.82 -6.90
CA GLY A 118 -6.67 -16.74 -8.37
C GLY A 118 -6.63 -15.32 -8.96
N ALA A 119 -6.66 -14.25 -8.14
CA ALA A 119 -6.55 -12.88 -8.63
C ALA A 119 -5.24 -12.65 -9.40
N ARG A 120 -5.36 -12.16 -10.64
CA ARG A 120 -4.22 -11.79 -11.50
C ARG A 120 -3.85 -10.33 -11.27
N LEU A 121 -2.55 -10.03 -11.25
CA LEU A 121 -2.04 -8.67 -11.07
C LEU A 121 -2.01 -7.85 -12.36
N GLU A 122 -2.33 -8.49 -13.49
CA GLU A 122 -2.33 -7.88 -14.81
C GLU A 122 -3.76 -7.50 -15.23
N PRO A 123 -4.24 -6.30 -14.85
CA PRO A 123 -5.22 -5.63 -15.67
C PRO A 123 -4.59 -4.40 -16.36
N PRO A 124 -5.05 -4.05 -17.58
CA PRO A 124 -4.70 -2.77 -18.19
C PRO A 124 -5.22 -1.56 -17.39
N ASP A 125 -6.14 -1.77 -16.44
CA ASP A 125 -6.65 -0.75 -15.52
C ASP A 125 -6.44 -1.18 -14.05
N PRO A 126 -5.58 -0.49 -13.28
CA PRO A 126 -5.34 -0.74 -11.87
C PRO A 126 -6.59 -0.72 -10.99
N ARG A 127 -7.64 0.03 -11.35
CA ARG A 127 -8.88 0.12 -10.57
C ARG A 127 -9.60 -1.23 -10.46
N ARG A 128 -9.36 -2.14 -11.41
CA ARG A 128 -9.89 -3.51 -11.36
C ARG A 128 -9.40 -4.31 -10.16
N LEU A 129 -8.20 -4.00 -9.65
CA LEU A 129 -7.68 -4.65 -8.43
C LEU A 129 -8.48 -4.27 -7.19
N LEU A 130 -9.26 -3.18 -7.21
CA LEU A 130 -10.10 -2.73 -6.10
C LEU A 130 -11.55 -3.27 -6.19
N GLU A 131 -11.92 -3.92 -7.30
CA GLU A 131 -13.22 -4.55 -7.45
C GLU A 131 -13.42 -5.65 -6.40
N ALA A 132 -14.63 -5.74 -5.85
CA ALA A 132 -14.97 -6.73 -4.82
C ALA A 132 -14.78 -8.19 -5.27
N ALA A 133 -14.77 -8.44 -6.59
CA ALA A 133 -14.50 -9.74 -7.19
C ALA A 133 -13.00 -10.10 -7.21
N VAL A 134 -12.11 -9.13 -7.00
CA VAL A 134 -10.65 -9.30 -7.08
C VAL A 134 -9.99 -9.16 -5.71
N SER A 135 -10.48 -8.26 -4.87
CA SER A 135 -9.96 -8.03 -3.52
C SER A 135 -11.02 -7.48 -2.58
N PHE A 136 -10.74 -7.52 -1.29
CA PHE A 136 -11.59 -6.92 -0.26
C PHE A 136 -10.75 -6.16 0.76
N PRO A 137 -11.27 -5.07 1.34
CA PRO A 137 -10.55 -4.30 2.35
C PRO A 137 -10.33 -5.09 3.64
N CYS A 138 -9.18 -4.89 4.26
CA CYS A 138 -8.76 -5.53 5.51
C CYS A 138 -8.38 -4.47 6.53
N ASP A 139 -8.72 -4.66 7.81
CA ASP A 139 -8.25 -3.77 8.87
C ASP A 139 -6.71 -3.75 8.90
N PRO A 140 -6.03 -2.59 8.73
CA PRO A 140 -4.58 -2.55 8.66
C PRO A 140 -3.94 -3.03 9.97
N ARG A 141 -4.64 -2.96 11.10
CA ARG A 141 -4.14 -3.46 12.39
C ARG A 141 -3.99 -4.98 12.45
N ASN A 142 -4.62 -5.70 11.54
CA ASN A 142 -4.51 -7.16 11.45
C ASN A 142 -3.33 -7.61 10.58
N VAL A 143 -2.75 -6.70 9.79
CA VAL A 143 -1.82 -7.03 8.71
C VAL A 143 -0.48 -6.32 8.89
N LEU A 144 -0.51 -5.05 9.30
CA LEU A 144 0.70 -4.26 9.50
C LEU A 144 1.46 -4.78 10.73
N PRO A 145 2.81 -4.76 10.68
CA PRO A 145 3.64 -5.25 11.77
C PRO A 145 3.28 -4.55 13.07
N ARG A 146 3.04 -5.33 14.11
CA ARG A 146 2.80 -4.78 15.45
C ARG A 146 4.11 -4.16 15.94
N ARG A 147 4.05 -2.96 16.52
CA ARG A 147 5.19 -2.46 17.30
C ARG A 147 5.46 -3.49 18.40
N GLY A 148 6.70 -3.99 18.47
CA GLY A 148 7.13 -4.79 19.61
C GLY A 148 6.92 -4.03 20.92
N PRO A 149 6.88 -4.74 22.06
CA PRO A 149 6.79 -4.11 23.38
C PRO A 149 7.93 -3.11 23.63
#